data_AF-A0A1W9PUP0-F1
#
_entry.id   AF-A0A1W9PUP0-F1
#
_cell.length_a   1.000
_cell.length_b   1.000
_cell.length_c   1.000
_cell.angle_alpha   90.00
_cell.angle_beta   90.00
_cell.angle_gamma   90.00
#
_symmetry.space_group_name_H-M   'P 1'
#
loop_
_entity.id
_entity.type
_entity.pdbx_description
1 polymer ?
#
loop_
_entity_poly.entity_id
_entity_poly.type
_entity_poly.pdbx_seq_one_letter_code
_entity_poly.pdbx_strand_id
1 'polypeptide(L)'
;MPGKRVLFFFTCLVAMATCFPMPAVSGSRSLTVTADQQLGLGDMFFSKGEYDRAVTAYETFLYFFPDDDKANYARFRIAMSYFKKEDFQGALEKFENIYRDEACGKFRIDAGFMAARCYVALGMRERAVTILEMLADLSHDNSVRDRAFYETGWSCLWTRGSLDDKMLAMAQENFAKISEKSKERLNVGGILNEIEIARHGDDGLLSSMKSPRLAGALGVVPGAGYLYCGRPGDALAAFLFNSMMMLAAYEAFDNGNGALGAVISVVELGFYGGSIYGSVGAAHKYNKRQTALFLDRLRTSARAGIMPAGRGTGLQFFLQKPF
;
A
#
# COMPACT_ATOMS: atom_id res chain seq x y z
N MET A 1 70.14 -42.50 57.24
CA MET A 1 70.19 -42.27 55.77
C MET A 1 68.79 -42.47 55.16
N PRO A 2 67.99 -41.40 55.00
CA PRO A 2 66.61 -41.49 54.50
C PRO A 2 66.39 -40.79 53.13
N GLY A 3 67.44 -40.47 52.37
CA GLY A 3 67.35 -39.62 51.17
C GLY A 3 67.11 -40.34 49.83
N LYS A 4 67.26 -41.67 49.73
CA LYS A 4 67.20 -42.39 48.43
C LYS A 4 65.87 -43.07 48.11
N ARG A 5 64.96 -43.23 49.09
CA ARG A 5 63.65 -43.89 48.85
C ARG A 5 62.55 -42.91 48.40
N VAL A 6 62.63 -41.64 48.78
CA VAL A 6 61.64 -40.62 48.37
C VAL A 6 61.82 -40.23 46.89
N LEU A 7 63.07 -40.18 46.41
CA LEU A 7 63.34 -39.83 45.01
C LEU A 7 62.82 -40.89 44.01
N PHE A 8 62.86 -42.17 44.39
CA PHE A 8 62.42 -43.28 43.52
C PHE A 8 60.88 -43.36 43.39
N PHE A 9 60.14 -43.05 44.47
CA PHE A 9 58.68 -42.98 44.42
C PHE A 9 58.16 -41.74 43.68
N PHE A 10 58.90 -40.62 43.71
CA PHE A 10 58.53 -39.42 42.95
C PHE A 10 58.79 -39.59 41.44
N THR A 11 59.82 -40.32 41.04
CA THR A 11 60.09 -40.61 39.62
C THR A 11 59.10 -41.60 38.98
N CYS A 12 58.52 -42.53 39.75
CA CYS A 12 57.49 -43.43 39.20
C CYS A 12 56.11 -42.75 39.04
N LEU A 13 55.78 -41.74 39.85
CA LEU A 13 54.49 -41.06 39.76
C LEU A 13 54.43 -40.02 38.61
N VAL A 14 55.60 -39.50 38.19
CA VAL A 14 55.70 -38.58 37.04
C VAL A 14 55.79 -39.35 35.71
N ALA A 15 56.30 -40.57 35.70
CA ALA A 15 56.38 -41.41 34.49
C ALA A 15 55.06 -42.12 34.12
N MET A 16 54.08 -42.18 35.02
CA MET A 16 52.77 -42.79 34.76
C MET A 16 51.71 -41.77 34.29
N ALA A 17 52.07 -40.48 34.20
CA ALA A 17 51.20 -39.41 33.73
C ALA A 17 51.43 -39.02 32.25
N THR A 18 52.42 -39.60 31.56
CA THR A 18 52.80 -39.19 30.19
C THR A 18 52.38 -40.17 29.09
N CYS A 19 51.58 -41.19 29.38
CA CYS A 19 51.24 -42.23 28.40
C CYS A 19 49.75 -42.58 28.31
N PHE A 20 48.86 -41.62 28.55
CA PHE A 20 47.54 -41.67 27.93
C PHE A 20 47.52 -40.64 26.81
N PRO A 21 47.51 -41.04 25.53
CA PRO A 21 47.11 -40.12 24.48
C PRO A 21 45.65 -39.77 24.77
N MET A 22 45.40 -38.62 25.39
CA MET A 22 44.09 -38.00 25.26
C MET A 22 43.85 -37.91 23.76
N PRO A 23 42.80 -38.53 23.19
CA PRO A 23 42.38 -38.12 21.87
C PRO A 23 42.08 -36.64 22.02
N ALA A 24 42.89 -35.80 21.40
CA ALA A 24 42.51 -34.43 21.15
C ALA A 24 41.24 -34.54 20.32
N VAL A 25 40.08 -34.52 20.99
CA VAL A 25 38.82 -34.21 20.35
C VAL A 25 38.97 -32.74 19.99
N SER A 26 39.65 -32.49 18.87
CA SER A 26 39.54 -31.27 18.09
C SER A 26 38.15 -31.28 17.44
N GLY A 27 37.13 -31.34 18.29
CA GLY A 27 35.75 -31.05 17.96
C GLY A 27 35.51 -29.56 18.10
N SER A 28 36.43 -28.70 17.62
CA SER A 28 35.99 -27.40 17.16
C SER A 28 35.13 -27.69 15.94
N ARG A 29 33.82 -27.92 16.15
CA ARG A 29 32.84 -27.73 15.09
C ARG A 29 33.09 -26.30 14.61
N SER A 30 33.83 -26.12 13.52
CA SER A 30 33.78 -24.83 12.83
C SER A 30 32.32 -24.67 12.47
N LEU A 31 31.67 -23.66 13.04
CA LEU A 31 30.36 -23.22 12.58
C LEU A 31 30.60 -22.63 11.19
N THR A 32 30.68 -23.51 10.20
CA THR A 32 30.75 -23.12 8.81
C THR A 32 29.35 -22.66 8.43
N VAL A 33 29.13 -21.35 8.51
CA VAL A 33 27.87 -20.74 8.06
C VAL A 33 27.80 -20.95 6.56
N THR A 34 26.82 -21.72 6.10
CA THR A 34 26.59 -21.92 4.67
C THR A 34 25.77 -20.77 4.10
N ALA A 35 25.89 -20.54 2.78
CA ALA A 35 25.06 -19.59 2.06
C ALA A 35 23.57 -19.82 2.34
N ASP A 36 23.11 -21.08 2.27
CA ASP A 36 21.73 -21.46 2.55
C ASP A 36 21.28 -21.15 3.99
N GLN A 37 22.14 -21.39 4.97
CA GLN A 37 21.83 -21.07 6.37
C GLN A 37 21.69 -19.56 6.57
N GLN A 38 22.60 -18.77 5.99
CA GLN A 38 22.55 -17.32 6.10
C GLN A 38 21.34 -16.73 5.39
N LEU A 39 21.00 -17.25 4.21
CA LEU A 39 19.80 -16.85 3.48
C LEU A 39 18.51 -17.24 4.22
N GLY A 40 18.48 -18.46 4.78
CA GLY A 40 17.37 -18.97 5.57
C GLY A 40 17.09 -18.13 6.82
N LEU A 41 18.13 -17.53 7.41
CA LEU A 41 17.98 -16.59 8.52
C LEU A 41 17.23 -15.32 8.10
N GLY A 42 17.56 -14.77 6.94
CA GLY A 42 16.82 -13.63 6.36
C GLY A 42 15.37 -13.99 6.08
N ASP A 43 15.12 -15.17 5.50
CA ASP A 43 13.77 -15.66 5.23
C ASP A 43 12.94 -15.86 6.51
N MET A 44 13.56 -16.35 7.57
CA MET A 44 12.94 -16.48 8.88
C MET A 44 12.58 -15.10 9.45
N PHE A 45 13.48 -14.13 9.45
CA PHE A 45 13.16 -12.77 9.94
C PHE A 45 12.07 -12.11 9.12
N PHE A 46 12.12 -12.24 7.80
CA PHE A 46 11.12 -11.69 6.91
C PHE A 46 9.73 -12.28 7.18
N SER A 47 9.63 -13.60 7.37
CA SER A 47 8.34 -14.26 7.65
C SER A 47 7.77 -13.89 9.04
N LYS A 48 8.63 -13.53 9.99
CA LYS A 48 8.25 -12.94 11.29
C LYS A 48 7.86 -11.46 11.21
N GLY A 49 8.02 -10.81 10.06
CA GLY A 49 7.81 -9.37 9.90
C GLY A 49 8.92 -8.50 10.47
N GLU A 50 10.05 -9.10 10.88
CA GLU A 50 11.23 -8.39 11.40
C GLU A 50 12.09 -7.88 10.24
N TYR A 51 11.54 -6.94 9.45
CA TYR A 51 12.09 -6.56 8.16
C TYR A 51 13.50 -5.97 8.23
N ASP A 52 13.84 -5.17 9.25
CA ASP A 52 15.20 -4.62 9.37
C ASP A 52 16.24 -5.70 9.69
N ARG A 53 15.86 -6.71 10.49
CA ARG A 53 16.72 -7.88 10.75
C ARG A 53 16.84 -8.77 9.52
N ALA A 54 15.76 -8.89 8.74
CA ALA A 54 15.78 -9.59 7.46
C ALA A 54 16.76 -8.92 6.49
N VAL A 55 16.68 -7.58 6.33
CA VAL A 55 17.62 -6.79 5.52
C VAL A 55 19.05 -7.05 5.97
N THR A 56 19.34 -6.94 7.26
CA THR A 56 20.68 -7.18 7.81
C THR A 56 21.20 -8.59 7.46
N ALA A 57 20.36 -9.62 7.60
CA ALA A 57 20.72 -10.99 7.29
C ALA A 57 20.97 -11.23 5.80
N TYR A 58 20.16 -10.63 4.92
CA TYR A 58 20.36 -10.68 3.47
C TYR A 58 21.57 -9.88 2.99
N GLU A 59 21.84 -8.71 3.58
CA GLU A 59 23.04 -7.92 3.29
C GLU A 59 24.29 -8.70 3.71
N THR A 60 24.23 -9.38 4.86
CA THR A 60 25.29 -10.28 5.32
C THR A 60 25.49 -11.45 4.35
N PHE A 61 24.40 -12.03 3.81
CA PHE A 61 24.48 -13.05 2.77
C PHE A 61 25.20 -12.50 1.53
N LEU A 62 24.80 -11.32 1.04
CA LEU A 62 25.40 -10.70 -0.15
C LEU A 62 26.87 -10.32 0.06
N TYR A 63 27.28 -10.02 1.29
CA TYR A 63 28.66 -9.71 1.63
C TYR A 63 29.56 -10.96 1.58
N PHE A 64 29.12 -12.07 2.18
CA PHE A 64 29.92 -13.30 2.26
C PHE A 64 29.78 -14.20 1.02
N PHE A 65 28.68 -14.09 0.29
CA PHE A 65 28.33 -14.94 -0.86
C PHE A 65 27.87 -14.09 -2.06
N PRO A 66 28.68 -13.13 -2.56
CA PRO A 66 28.26 -12.17 -3.59
C PRO A 66 27.94 -12.82 -4.95
N ASP A 67 28.61 -13.93 -5.29
CA ASP A 67 28.48 -14.63 -6.57
C ASP A 67 27.55 -15.86 -6.49
N ASP A 68 26.87 -16.06 -5.35
CA ASP A 68 25.92 -17.16 -5.16
C ASP A 68 24.70 -17.00 -6.07
N ASP A 69 24.13 -18.12 -6.52
CA ASP A 69 22.98 -18.13 -7.43
C ASP A 69 21.74 -17.45 -6.83
N LYS A 70 21.68 -17.34 -5.49
CA LYS A 70 20.61 -16.67 -4.74
C LYS A 70 20.90 -15.20 -4.41
N ALA A 71 22.01 -14.62 -4.88
CA ALA A 71 22.32 -13.20 -4.66
C ALA A 71 21.17 -12.28 -5.15
N ASN A 72 20.66 -12.52 -6.35
CA ASN A 72 19.54 -11.73 -6.89
C ASN A 72 18.24 -11.92 -6.07
N TYR A 73 18.03 -13.11 -5.52
CA TYR A 73 16.91 -13.35 -4.61
C TYR A 73 17.06 -12.55 -3.31
N ALA A 74 18.26 -12.56 -2.70
CA ALA A 74 18.53 -11.77 -1.50
C ALA A 74 18.32 -10.26 -1.76
N ARG A 75 18.82 -9.72 -2.89
CA ARG A 75 18.56 -8.33 -3.31
C ARG A 75 17.07 -8.01 -3.43
N PHE A 76 16.32 -8.89 -4.09
CA PHE A 76 14.87 -8.74 -4.20
C PHE A 76 14.17 -8.80 -2.84
N ARG A 77 14.60 -9.68 -1.93
CA ARG A 77 14.04 -9.78 -0.58
C ARG A 77 14.38 -8.57 0.30
N ILE A 78 15.53 -7.93 0.10
CA ILE A 78 15.83 -6.63 0.70
C ILE A 78 14.80 -5.60 0.22
N ALA A 79 14.63 -5.41 -1.08
CA ALA A 79 13.65 -4.45 -1.62
C ALA A 79 12.22 -4.71 -1.12
N MET A 80 11.82 -5.99 -1.07
CA MET A 80 10.55 -6.43 -0.49
C MET A 80 10.43 -6.11 1.01
N SER A 81 11.52 -6.19 1.76
CA SER A 81 11.52 -5.86 3.19
C SER A 81 11.23 -4.38 3.41
N TYR A 82 11.84 -3.51 2.60
CA TYR A 82 11.53 -2.07 2.57
C TYR A 82 10.06 -1.81 2.20
N PHE A 83 9.55 -2.50 1.18
CA PHE A 83 8.14 -2.38 0.79
C PHE A 83 7.18 -2.79 1.91
N LYS A 84 7.48 -3.89 2.60
CA LYS A 84 6.62 -4.44 3.66
C LYS A 84 6.65 -3.64 4.96
N LYS A 85 7.70 -2.85 5.21
CA LYS A 85 7.74 -1.86 6.29
C LYS A 85 7.18 -0.48 5.90
N GLU A 86 6.54 -0.39 4.73
CA GLU A 86 5.94 0.83 4.16
C GLU A 86 6.95 1.95 3.84
N ASP A 87 8.24 1.63 3.82
CA ASP A 87 9.28 2.53 3.29
C ASP A 87 9.30 2.44 1.76
N PHE A 88 8.26 3.00 1.14
CA PHE A 88 8.07 2.94 -0.31
C PHE A 88 9.17 3.69 -1.08
N GLN A 89 9.77 4.72 -0.48
CA GLN A 89 10.86 5.47 -1.10
C GLN A 89 12.14 4.62 -1.15
N GLY A 90 12.54 4.01 -0.03
CA GLY A 90 13.68 3.10 0.00
C GLY A 90 13.44 1.85 -0.84
N ALA A 91 12.23 1.30 -0.81
CA ALA A 91 11.85 0.16 -1.63
C ALA A 91 11.97 0.47 -3.13
N LEU A 92 11.48 1.64 -3.55
CA LEU A 92 11.54 2.08 -4.94
C LEU A 92 12.99 2.14 -5.45
N GLU A 93 13.90 2.74 -4.69
CA GLU A 93 15.32 2.78 -5.06
C GLU A 93 15.90 1.38 -5.28
N LYS A 94 15.63 0.44 -4.37
CA LYS A 94 16.13 -0.93 -4.49
C LYS A 94 15.47 -1.69 -5.64
N PHE A 95 14.17 -1.52 -5.87
CA PHE A 95 13.50 -2.14 -7.02
C PHE A 95 13.97 -1.57 -8.36
N GLU A 96 14.22 -0.26 -8.45
CA GLU A 96 14.75 0.34 -9.68
C GLU A 96 16.14 -0.19 -10.02
N ASN A 97 16.99 -0.39 -9.00
CA ASN A 97 18.31 -0.98 -9.23
C ASN A 97 18.20 -2.40 -9.78
N ILE A 98 17.27 -3.22 -9.24
CA ILE A 98 17.01 -4.58 -9.76
C ILE A 98 16.40 -4.54 -11.17
N TYR A 99 15.51 -3.58 -11.43
CA TYR A 99 14.83 -3.44 -12.71
C TYR A 99 15.78 -3.02 -13.84
N ARG A 100 16.79 -2.18 -13.54
CA ARG A 100 17.78 -1.69 -14.52
C ARG A 100 18.93 -2.68 -14.76
N ASP A 101 19.17 -3.62 -13.85
CA ASP A 101 20.23 -4.61 -13.95
C ASP A 101 19.76 -5.86 -14.72
N GLU A 102 20.31 -6.08 -15.91
CA GLU A 102 19.97 -7.25 -16.74
C GLU A 102 20.38 -8.58 -16.09
N ALA A 103 21.40 -8.57 -15.22
CA ALA A 103 21.88 -9.75 -14.53
C ALA A 103 20.88 -10.27 -13.48
N CYS A 104 19.86 -9.49 -13.11
CA CYS A 104 18.82 -9.89 -12.16
C CYS A 104 17.78 -10.88 -12.73
N GLY A 105 17.84 -11.18 -14.04
CA GLY A 105 17.06 -12.26 -14.68
C GLY A 105 15.57 -12.20 -14.35
N LYS A 106 15.02 -13.29 -13.79
CA LYS A 106 13.59 -13.41 -13.47
C LYS A 106 13.05 -12.34 -12.50
N PHE A 107 13.91 -11.78 -11.64
CA PHE A 107 13.49 -10.77 -10.65
C PHE A 107 13.32 -9.38 -11.26
N ARG A 108 13.87 -9.12 -12.45
CA ARG A 108 13.80 -7.83 -13.13
C ARG A 108 12.36 -7.41 -13.38
N ILE A 109 11.55 -8.30 -13.96
CA ILE A 109 10.13 -8.03 -14.27
C ILE A 109 9.33 -7.80 -12.97
N ASP A 110 9.50 -8.67 -11.98
CA ASP A 110 8.84 -8.52 -10.68
C ASP A 110 9.23 -7.22 -9.97
N ALA A 111 10.49 -6.81 -10.04
CA ALA A 111 10.95 -5.55 -9.49
C ALA A 111 10.29 -4.35 -10.19
N GLY A 112 10.10 -4.41 -11.52
CA GLY A 112 9.36 -3.39 -12.25
C GLY A 112 7.91 -3.24 -11.77
N PHE A 113 7.20 -4.35 -11.55
CA PHE A 113 5.85 -4.33 -10.97
C PHE A 113 5.85 -3.76 -9.55
N MET A 114 6.82 -4.15 -8.72
CA MET A 114 6.91 -3.64 -7.35
C MET A 114 7.29 -2.16 -7.32
N ALA A 115 8.13 -1.68 -8.24
CA ALA A 115 8.42 -0.26 -8.43
C ALA A 115 7.15 0.52 -8.80
N ALA A 116 6.34 0.02 -9.74
CA ALA A 116 5.05 0.62 -10.08
C ALA A 116 4.12 0.71 -8.84
N ARG A 117 4.08 -0.35 -8.01
CA ARG A 117 3.31 -0.32 -6.76
C ARG A 117 3.85 0.70 -5.75
N CYS A 118 5.17 0.88 -5.66
CA CYS A 118 5.77 1.95 -4.84
C CYS A 118 5.35 3.33 -5.37
N TYR A 119 5.40 3.55 -6.69
CA TYR A 119 4.94 4.79 -7.30
C TYR A 119 3.48 5.11 -6.99
N VAL A 120 2.58 4.11 -7.04
CA VAL A 120 1.18 4.27 -6.62
C VAL A 120 1.09 4.67 -5.14
N ALA A 121 1.79 3.98 -4.25
CA ALA A 121 1.78 4.27 -2.82
C ALA A 121 2.28 5.70 -2.50
N LEU A 122 3.25 6.19 -3.28
CA LEU A 122 3.79 7.56 -3.19
C LEU A 122 2.90 8.61 -3.88
N GLY A 123 1.77 8.22 -4.47
CA GLY A 123 0.86 9.11 -5.20
C GLY A 123 1.34 9.51 -6.60
N MET A 124 2.45 8.93 -7.08
CA MET A 124 3.03 9.17 -8.40
C MET A 124 2.43 8.23 -9.45
N ARG A 125 1.10 8.25 -9.58
CA ARG A 125 0.35 7.32 -10.43
C ARG A 125 0.78 7.34 -11.90
N GLU A 126 1.10 8.51 -12.45
CA GLU A 126 1.53 8.63 -13.84
C GLU A 126 2.80 7.80 -14.11
N ARG A 127 3.79 7.87 -13.21
CA ARG A 127 5.02 7.06 -13.32
C ARG A 127 4.74 5.57 -13.18
N ALA A 128 3.81 5.18 -12.31
CA ALA A 128 3.40 3.79 -12.19
C ALA A 128 2.83 3.26 -13.51
N VAL A 129 1.91 4.01 -14.13
CA VAL A 129 1.31 3.65 -15.42
C VAL A 129 2.38 3.55 -16.51
N THR A 130 3.31 4.51 -16.62
CA THR A 130 4.39 4.45 -17.61
C THR A 130 5.25 3.19 -17.50
N ILE A 131 5.63 2.79 -16.28
CA ILE A 131 6.42 1.56 -16.09
C ILE A 131 5.60 0.33 -16.46
N LEU A 132 4.33 0.28 -16.11
CA LEU A 132 3.46 -0.85 -16.43
C LEU A 132 3.21 -0.96 -17.94
N GLU A 133 3.00 0.15 -18.64
CA GLU A 133 2.87 0.19 -20.10
C GLU A 133 4.15 -0.31 -20.77
N MET A 134 5.31 0.16 -20.34
CA MET A 134 6.60 -0.34 -20.83
C MET A 134 6.77 -1.85 -20.59
N LEU A 135 6.37 -2.36 -19.41
CA LEU A 135 6.41 -3.80 -19.12
C LEU A 135 5.45 -4.60 -20.01
N ALA A 136 4.30 -4.03 -20.38
CA ALA A 136 3.37 -4.65 -21.32
C ALA A 136 3.95 -4.68 -22.74
N ASP A 137 4.55 -3.58 -23.21
CA ASP A 137 5.01 -3.43 -24.59
C ASP A 137 6.28 -4.24 -24.87
N LEU A 138 7.20 -4.31 -23.91
CA LEU A 138 8.49 -5.01 -24.08
C LEU A 138 8.39 -6.52 -23.82
N SER A 139 7.30 -7.00 -23.22
CA SER A 139 7.17 -8.41 -22.86
C SER A 139 6.53 -9.25 -23.97
N HIS A 140 7.21 -10.32 -24.38
CA HIS A 140 6.63 -11.36 -25.23
C HIS A 140 5.77 -12.37 -24.46
N ASP A 141 5.84 -12.37 -23.12
CA ASP A 141 5.01 -13.23 -22.27
C ASP A 141 3.65 -12.57 -22.02
N ASN A 142 2.59 -13.25 -22.47
CA ASN A 142 1.19 -12.85 -22.25
C ASN A 142 0.85 -12.75 -20.75
N SER A 143 1.48 -13.55 -19.89
CA SER A 143 1.22 -13.49 -18.44
C SER A 143 1.68 -12.18 -17.81
N VAL A 144 2.81 -11.65 -18.28
CA VAL A 144 3.37 -10.36 -17.85
C VAL A 144 2.52 -9.21 -18.42
N ARG A 145 2.13 -9.29 -19.69
CA ARG A 145 1.23 -8.32 -20.32
C ARG A 145 -0.12 -8.23 -19.61
N ASP A 146 -0.76 -9.36 -19.36
CA ASP A 146 -2.03 -9.42 -18.63
C ASP A 146 -1.90 -8.82 -17.23
N ARG A 147 -0.79 -9.12 -16.53
CA ARG A 147 -0.51 -8.53 -15.22
C ARG A 147 -0.31 -7.02 -15.32
N ALA A 148 0.41 -6.53 -16.31
CA ALA A 148 0.59 -5.10 -16.54
C ALA A 148 -0.73 -4.39 -16.77
N PHE A 149 -1.58 -4.88 -17.68
CA PHE A 149 -2.91 -4.31 -17.88
C PHE A 149 -3.77 -4.34 -16.60
N TYR A 150 -3.71 -5.44 -15.85
CA TYR A 150 -4.44 -5.55 -14.59
C TYR A 150 -3.96 -4.52 -13.55
N GLU A 151 -2.65 -4.43 -13.32
CA GLU A 151 -2.05 -3.48 -12.37
C GLU A 151 -2.26 -2.02 -12.83
N THR A 152 -2.24 -1.74 -14.14
CA THR A 152 -2.53 -0.41 -14.69
C THR A 152 -3.99 -0.04 -14.40
N GLY A 153 -4.92 -0.96 -14.64
CA GLY A 153 -6.33 -0.76 -14.31
C GLY A 153 -6.55 -0.38 -12.85
N TRP A 154 -5.95 -1.13 -11.93
CA TRP A 154 -6.01 -0.81 -10.49
C TRP A 154 -5.28 0.47 -10.10
N SER A 155 -4.15 0.78 -10.76
CA SER A 155 -3.40 2.02 -10.53
C SER A 155 -4.22 3.24 -10.92
N CYS A 156 -4.97 3.19 -12.03
CA CYS A 156 -5.91 4.24 -12.45
C CYS A 156 -7.01 4.48 -11.40
N LEU A 157 -7.54 3.41 -10.83
CA LEU A 157 -8.59 3.45 -9.81
C LEU A 157 -8.08 3.85 -8.42
N TRP A 158 -6.77 3.84 -8.20
CA TRP A 158 -6.19 4.25 -6.93
C TRP A 158 -6.35 5.75 -6.74
N THR A 159 -7.18 6.13 -5.77
CA THR A 159 -7.40 7.53 -5.39
C THR A 159 -7.76 7.65 -3.90
N ARG A 160 -7.38 8.77 -3.28
CA ARG A 160 -7.84 9.18 -1.95
C ARG A 160 -9.07 10.10 -2.00
N GLY A 161 -9.47 10.53 -3.20
CA GLY A 161 -10.53 11.49 -3.46
C GLY A 161 -11.67 10.89 -4.29
N SER A 162 -12.28 11.71 -5.14
CA SER A 162 -13.27 11.25 -6.12
C SER A 162 -12.60 10.66 -7.35
N LEU A 163 -13.24 9.65 -7.96
CA LEU A 163 -12.92 9.21 -9.32
C LEU A 163 -13.63 10.09 -10.34
N ASP A 164 -12.99 10.30 -11.47
CA ASP A 164 -13.57 10.94 -12.65
C ASP A 164 -13.77 9.93 -13.78
N ASP A 165 -14.51 10.34 -14.81
CA ASP A 165 -14.78 9.47 -15.96
C ASP A 165 -13.51 9.05 -16.69
N LYS A 166 -12.51 9.96 -16.78
CA LYS A 166 -11.24 9.68 -17.45
C LYS A 166 -10.52 8.50 -16.80
N MET A 167 -10.40 8.47 -15.48
CA MET A 167 -9.71 7.38 -14.77
C MET A 167 -10.49 6.06 -14.86
N LEU A 168 -11.82 6.13 -14.82
CA LEU A 168 -12.67 4.96 -15.01
C LEU A 168 -12.53 4.39 -16.42
N ALA A 169 -12.52 5.24 -17.45
CA ALA A 169 -12.31 4.84 -18.84
C ALA A 169 -10.94 4.20 -19.06
N MET A 170 -9.88 4.82 -18.53
CA MET A 170 -8.52 4.25 -18.61
C MET A 170 -8.43 2.90 -17.91
N ALA A 171 -9.09 2.74 -16.76
CA ALA A 171 -9.13 1.46 -16.05
C ALA A 171 -9.87 0.40 -16.87
N GLN A 172 -11.04 0.74 -17.40
CA GLN A 172 -11.86 -0.13 -18.24
C GLN A 172 -11.10 -0.60 -19.48
N GLU A 173 -10.44 0.32 -20.19
CA GLU A 173 -9.66 0.01 -21.38
C GLU A 173 -8.54 -1.00 -21.08
N ASN A 174 -7.80 -0.79 -19.98
CA ASN A 174 -6.73 -1.70 -19.57
C ASN A 174 -7.28 -3.07 -19.18
N PHE A 175 -8.34 -3.14 -18.37
CA PHE A 175 -8.97 -4.41 -18.04
C PHE A 175 -9.50 -5.16 -19.27
N ALA A 176 -9.99 -4.44 -20.29
CA ALA A 176 -10.48 -5.04 -21.53
C ALA A 176 -9.38 -5.69 -22.37
N LYS A 177 -8.12 -5.20 -22.28
CA LYS A 177 -6.94 -5.73 -23.01
C LYS A 177 -6.41 -7.06 -22.45
N ILE A 178 -6.83 -7.46 -21.25
CA ILE A 178 -6.41 -8.73 -20.62
C ILE A 178 -6.92 -9.92 -21.45
N SER A 179 -6.10 -10.97 -21.61
CA SER A 179 -6.51 -12.17 -22.33
C SER A 179 -7.72 -12.88 -21.69
N GLU A 180 -8.58 -13.52 -22.48
CA GLU A 180 -9.79 -14.21 -21.98
C GLU A 180 -9.49 -15.24 -20.89
N LYS A 181 -8.40 -16.01 -21.04
CA LYS A 181 -7.93 -16.96 -20.03
C LYS A 181 -7.66 -16.29 -18.68
N SER A 182 -7.03 -15.12 -18.68
CA SER A 182 -6.77 -14.36 -17.46
C SER A 182 -8.01 -13.63 -16.95
N LYS A 183 -8.92 -13.20 -17.84
CA LYS A 183 -10.19 -12.56 -17.47
C LYS A 183 -11.07 -13.47 -16.63
N GLU A 184 -11.20 -14.74 -17.02
CA GLU A 184 -11.96 -15.74 -16.26
C GLU A 184 -11.34 -15.96 -14.86
N ARG A 185 -10.02 -16.19 -14.82
CA ARG A 185 -9.29 -16.44 -13.56
C ARG A 185 -9.35 -15.26 -12.58
N LEU A 186 -9.41 -14.03 -13.08
CA LEU A 186 -9.38 -12.81 -12.28
C LEU A 186 -10.76 -12.13 -12.15
N ASN A 187 -11.82 -12.78 -12.65
CA ASN A 187 -13.17 -12.23 -12.77
C ASN A 187 -13.21 -10.79 -13.32
N VAL A 188 -12.45 -10.54 -14.38
CA VAL A 188 -12.35 -9.20 -15.00
C VAL A 188 -13.69 -8.79 -15.62
N GLY A 189 -14.51 -9.73 -16.08
CA GLY A 189 -15.86 -9.44 -16.57
C GLY A 189 -16.73 -8.75 -15.51
N GLY A 190 -16.68 -9.23 -14.26
CA GLY A 190 -17.37 -8.58 -13.15
C GLY A 190 -16.83 -7.18 -12.84
N ILE A 191 -15.51 -6.98 -12.95
CA ILE A 191 -14.87 -5.65 -12.76
C ILE A 191 -15.34 -4.68 -13.86
N LEU A 192 -15.32 -5.12 -15.13
CA LEU A 192 -15.74 -4.31 -16.26
C LEU A 192 -17.22 -3.90 -16.15
N ASN A 193 -18.09 -4.82 -15.74
CA ASN A 193 -19.51 -4.54 -15.54
C ASN A 193 -19.75 -3.50 -14.44
N GLU A 194 -19.05 -3.62 -13.30
CA GLU A 194 -19.15 -2.62 -12.22
C GLU A 194 -18.65 -1.24 -12.67
N ILE A 195 -17.57 -1.18 -13.45
CA ILE A 195 -17.08 0.09 -14.01
C ILE A 195 -18.10 0.67 -15.00
N GLU A 196 -18.70 -0.15 -15.85
CA GLU A 196 -19.73 0.28 -16.80
C GLU A 196 -20.94 0.89 -16.09
N ILE A 197 -21.47 0.21 -15.07
CA ILE A 197 -22.55 0.72 -14.22
C ILE A 197 -22.11 2.02 -13.54
N ALA A 198 -20.88 2.10 -13.05
CA ALA A 198 -20.38 3.30 -12.40
C ALA A 198 -20.29 4.53 -13.33
N ARG A 199 -19.99 4.31 -14.62
CA ARG A 199 -19.85 5.37 -15.62
C ARG A 199 -21.17 5.78 -16.26
N HIS A 200 -22.03 4.81 -16.58
CA HIS A 200 -23.19 5.02 -17.45
C HIS A 200 -24.54 4.64 -16.81
N GLY A 201 -24.55 4.01 -15.63
CA GLY A 201 -25.78 3.69 -14.92
C GLY A 201 -26.45 4.93 -14.33
N ASP A 202 -27.78 4.94 -14.33
CA ASP A 202 -28.58 6.02 -13.70
C ASP A 202 -28.25 6.16 -12.21
N ASP A 203 -28.07 5.04 -11.51
CA ASP A 203 -27.61 4.97 -10.12
C ASP A 203 -26.09 4.72 -10.00
N GLY A 204 -25.35 5.02 -11.07
CA GLY A 204 -23.91 4.88 -11.17
C GLY A 204 -23.13 5.82 -10.25
N LEU A 205 -21.83 5.58 -10.14
CA LEU A 205 -20.93 6.39 -9.33
C LEU A 205 -20.96 7.85 -9.79
N LEU A 206 -20.79 8.09 -11.10
CA LEU A 206 -20.67 9.43 -11.66
C LEU A 206 -21.98 10.23 -11.53
N SER A 207 -23.13 9.61 -11.77
CA SER A 207 -24.45 10.25 -11.61
C SER A 207 -24.76 10.59 -10.14
N SER A 208 -24.26 9.78 -9.19
CA SER A 208 -24.46 10.01 -7.76
C SER A 208 -23.66 11.21 -7.21
N MET A 209 -22.59 11.65 -7.88
CA MET A 209 -21.67 12.68 -7.38
C MET A 209 -22.36 14.03 -7.20
N LYS A 210 -22.05 14.69 -6.08
CA LYS A 210 -22.53 16.04 -5.76
C LYS A 210 -21.52 17.09 -6.21
N SER A 211 -22.00 18.17 -6.81
CA SER A 211 -21.16 19.30 -7.21
C SER A 211 -20.82 20.18 -6.00
N PRO A 212 -19.54 20.32 -5.63
CA PRO A 212 -19.15 21.19 -4.51
C PRO A 212 -19.47 22.66 -4.78
N ARG A 213 -19.37 23.09 -6.03
CA ARG A 213 -19.72 24.47 -6.45
C ARG A 213 -21.21 24.73 -6.28
N LEU A 214 -22.06 23.79 -6.70
CA LEU A 214 -23.50 23.90 -6.53
C LEU A 214 -23.90 23.86 -5.05
N ALA A 215 -23.25 23.00 -4.24
CA ALA A 215 -23.46 22.96 -2.80
C ALA A 215 -23.12 24.29 -2.13
N GLY A 216 -22.03 24.96 -2.54
CA GLY A 216 -21.68 26.30 -2.07
C GLY A 216 -22.68 27.36 -2.52
N ALA A 217 -23.08 27.35 -3.80
CA ALA A 217 -24.06 28.29 -4.34
C ALA A 217 -25.43 28.17 -3.63
N LEU A 218 -25.91 26.95 -3.41
CA LEU A 218 -27.11 26.69 -2.62
C LEU A 218 -26.92 27.06 -1.16
N GLY A 219 -25.71 26.93 -0.61
CA GLY A 219 -25.38 27.29 0.77
C GLY A 219 -25.63 28.74 1.14
N VAL A 220 -25.81 29.63 0.16
CA VAL A 220 -26.28 31.02 0.39
C VAL A 220 -27.67 31.02 1.04
N VAL A 221 -28.54 30.07 0.70
CA VAL A 221 -29.76 29.88 1.48
C VAL A 221 -29.41 29.04 2.71
N PRO A 222 -29.63 29.53 3.95
CA PRO A 222 -29.28 28.81 5.17
C PRO A 222 -29.72 27.34 5.13
N GLY A 223 -28.75 26.44 5.18
CA GLY A 223 -29.00 24.99 5.20
C GLY A 223 -29.26 24.31 3.85
N ALA A 224 -29.56 25.05 2.77
CA ALA A 224 -29.91 24.43 1.48
C ALA A 224 -28.74 23.67 0.83
N GLY A 225 -27.50 24.15 0.99
CA GLY A 225 -26.30 23.41 0.57
C GLY A 225 -26.12 22.06 1.27
N TYR A 226 -26.48 21.99 2.56
CA TYR A 226 -26.49 20.73 3.32
C TYR A 226 -27.64 19.81 2.92
N LEU A 227 -28.84 20.35 2.64
CA LEU A 227 -29.96 19.56 2.11
C LEU A 227 -29.61 18.89 0.79
N TYR A 228 -28.98 19.64 -0.13
CA TYR A 228 -28.50 19.10 -1.40
C TYR A 228 -27.52 17.92 -1.21
N CYS A 229 -26.70 17.97 -0.16
CA CYS A 229 -25.78 16.90 0.21
C CYS A 229 -26.43 15.75 0.99
N GLY A 230 -27.75 15.76 1.18
CA GLY A 230 -28.48 14.74 1.95
C GLY A 230 -28.23 14.81 3.46
N ARG A 231 -27.95 16.00 4.00
CA ARG A 231 -27.66 16.23 5.42
C ARG A 231 -28.74 17.10 6.08
N PRO A 232 -29.95 16.55 6.34
CA PRO A 232 -31.07 17.34 6.86
C PRO A 232 -30.84 17.88 8.27
N GLY A 233 -30.11 17.15 9.12
CA GLY A 233 -29.77 17.64 10.46
C GLY A 233 -28.89 18.88 10.44
N ASP A 234 -27.83 18.88 9.62
CA ASP A 234 -26.94 20.04 9.45
C ASP A 234 -27.65 21.21 8.77
N ALA A 235 -28.55 20.93 7.83
CA ALA A 235 -29.37 21.94 7.21
C ALA A 235 -30.30 22.64 8.21
N LEU A 236 -31.02 21.88 9.03
CA LEU A 236 -31.91 22.42 10.03
C LEU A 236 -31.14 23.24 11.07
N ALA A 237 -30.00 22.74 11.53
CA ALA A 237 -29.14 23.46 12.46
C ALA A 237 -28.66 24.80 11.87
N ALA A 238 -28.17 24.80 10.63
CA ALA A 238 -27.74 26.01 9.94
C ALA A 238 -28.89 27.01 9.74
N PHE A 239 -30.07 26.52 9.37
CA PHE A 239 -31.26 27.36 9.21
C PHE A 239 -31.68 28.03 10.53
N LEU A 240 -31.82 27.24 11.60
CA LEU A 240 -32.25 27.75 12.90
C LEU A 240 -31.22 28.70 13.51
N PHE A 241 -29.94 28.34 13.45
CA PHE A 241 -28.86 29.15 14.03
C PHE A 241 -28.77 30.51 13.34
N ASN A 242 -28.73 30.55 12.00
CA ASN A 242 -28.71 31.81 11.27
C ASN A 242 -30.00 32.62 11.51
N SER A 243 -31.18 31.99 11.44
CA SER A 243 -32.44 32.72 11.70
C SER A 243 -32.47 33.34 13.09
N MET A 244 -31.99 32.62 14.11
CA MET A 244 -31.93 33.12 15.48
C MET A 244 -30.95 34.29 15.63
N MET A 245 -29.79 34.22 14.99
CA MET A 245 -28.79 35.29 15.03
C MET A 245 -29.28 36.55 14.31
N MET A 246 -29.95 36.41 13.15
CA MET A 246 -30.53 37.55 12.44
C MET A 246 -31.61 38.24 13.27
N LEU A 247 -32.50 37.46 13.90
CA LEU A 247 -33.52 38.00 14.79
C LEU A 247 -32.92 38.70 16.01
N ALA A 248 -31.88 38.11 16.63
CA ALA A 248 -31.20 38.72 17.76
C ALA A 248 -30.46 40.02 17.37
N ALA A 249 -29.84 40.06 16.20
CA ALA A 249 -29.21 41.27 15.67
C ALA A 249 -30.25 42.35 15.39
N TYR A 250 -31.35 41.99 14.72
CA TYR A 250 -32.46 42.90 14.43
C TYR A 250 -33.03 43.51 15.72
N GLU A 251 -33.36 42.68 16.70
CA GLU A 251 -33.89 43.11 18.00
C GLU A 251 -32.90 44.02 18.75
N ALA A 252 -31.60 43.73 18.68
CA ALA A 252 -30.59 44.57 19.31
C ALA A 252 -30.51 45.97 18.66
N PHE A 253 -30.63 46.06 17.33
CA PHE A 253 -30.66 47.35 16.64
C PHE A 253 -31.96 48.12 16.91
N ASP A 254 -33.11 47.44 16.88
CA ASP A 254 -34.43 48.06 17.09
C ASP A 254 -34.57 48.64 18.51
N ASN A 255 -34.01 47.95 19.52
CA ASN A 255 -33.94 48.44 20.90
C ASN A 255 -32.84 49.49 21.17
N GLY A 256 -32.18 50.01 20.13
CA GLY A 256 -31.14 51.04 20.25
C GLY A 256 -29.79 50.54 20.79
N ASN A 257 -29.59 49.22 20.93
CA ASN A 257 -28.33 48.63 21.37
C ASN A 257 -27.41 48.30 20.17
N GLY A 258 -26.96 49.35 19.47
CA GLY A 258 -26.16 49.20 18.25
C GLY A 258 -24.82 48.48 18.44
N ALA A 259 -24.22 48.60 19.62
CA ALA A 259 -22.97 47.90 19.93
C ALA A 259 -23.18 46.37 20.00
N LEU A 260 -24.23 45.92 20.68
CA LEU A 260 -24.58 44.50 20.73
C LEU A 260 -24.98 43.97 19.34
N GLY A 261 -25.83 44.72 18.61
CA GLY A 261 -26.24 44.37 17.25
C GLY A 261 -25.03 44.17 16.33
N ALA A 262 -24.07 45.09 16.35
CA ALA A 262 -22.84 44.99 15.56
C ALA A 262 -22.01 43.74 15.91
N VAL A 263 -21.85 43.41 17.19
CA VAL A 263 -21.13 42.21 17.62
C VAL A 263 -21.82 40.95 17.11
N ILE A 264 -23.14 40.85 17.25
CA ILE A 264 -23.93 39.70 16.78
C ILE A 264 -23.77 39.55 15.26
N SER A 265 -23.90 40.64 14.49
CA SER A 265 -23.74 40.60 13.04
C SER A 265 -22.35 40.13 12.59
N VAL A 266 -21.28 40.58 13.26
CA VAL A 266 -19.91 40.12 12.94
C VAL A 266 -19.74 38.62 13.22
N VAL A 267 -20.24 38.14 14.35
CA VAL A 267 -20.22 36.71 14.69
C VAL A 267 -21.01 35.92 13.65
N GLU A 268 -22.22 36.37 13.33
CA GLU A 268 -23.08 35.72 12.35
C GLU A 268 -22.43 35.63 10.97
N LEU A 269 -21.78 36.70 10.48
CA LEU A 269 -21.06 36.67 9.20
C LEU A 269 -20.03 35.53 9.16
N GLY A 270 -19.32 35.28 10.27
CA GLY A 270 -18.37 34.17 10.39
C GLY A 270 -19.04 32.80 10.32
N PHE A 271 -20.11 32.58 11.09
CA PHE A 271 -20.85 31.32 11.09
C PHE A 271 -21.57 31.05 9.76
N TYR A 272 -22.15 32.10 9.18
CA TYR A 272 -22.84 32.05 7.90
C TYR A 272 -21.86 31.70 6.77
N GLY A 273 -20.73 32.39 6.66
CA GLY A 273 -19.65 32.04 5.74
C GLY A 273 -19.10 30.62 5.96
N GLY A 274 -18.94 30.23 7.22
CA GLY A 274 -18.57 28.86 7.60
C GLY A 274 -19.59 27.81 7.15
N SER A 275 -20.89 28.11 7.17
CA SER A 275 -21.95 27.22 6.72
C SER A 275 -21.93 26.98 5.20
N ILE A 276 -21.58 28.01 4.42
CA ILE A 276 -21.37 27.92 2.97
C ILE A 276 -20.18 27.00 2.67
N TYR A 277 -19.02 27.26 3.30
CA TYR A 277 -17.83 26.42 3.14
C TYR A 277 -18.08 24.97 3.61
N GLY A 278 -18.79 24.79 4.71
CA GLY A 278 -19.17 23.48 5.23
C GLY A 278 -20.07 22.71 4.28
N SER A 279 -20.93 23.38 3.50
CA SER A 279 -21.73 22.77 2.44
C SER A 279 -20.86 22.24 1.30
N VAL A 280 -19.84 23.00 0.86
CA VAL A 280 -18.83 22.54 -0.12
C VAL A 280 -18.09 21.31 0.41
N GLY A 281 -17.65 21.37 1.67
CA GLY A 281 -16.99 20.24 2.35
C GLY A 281 -17.88 19.01 2.47
N ALA A 282 -19.18 19.18 2.69
CA ALA A 282 -20.15 18.08 2.74
C ALA A 282 -20.26 17.36 1.40
N ALA A 283 -20.28 18.09 0.28
CA ALA A 283 -20.26 17.50 -1.06
C ALA A 283 -18.99 16.67 -1.32
N HIS A 284 -17.81 17.20 -0.96
CA HIS A 284 -16.55 16.43 -1.07
C HIS A 284 -16.57 15.15 -0.22
N LYS A 285 -17.05 15.23 1.02
CA LYS A 285 -17.17 14.07 1.91
C LYS A 285 -18.15 13.03 1.35
N TYR A 286 -19.29 13.47 0.81
CA TYR A 286 -20.25 12.60 0.15
C TYR A 286 -19.61 11.86 -1.04
N ASN A 287 -18.94 12.58 -1.93
CA ASN A 287 -18.31 12.01 -3.13
C ASN A 287 -17.20 11.00 -2.79
N LYS A 288 -16.39 11.32 -1.77
CA LYS A 288 -15.36 10.40 -1.27
C LYS A 288 -15.97 9.12 -0.70
N ARG A 289 -17.11 9.22 0.00
CA ARG A 289 -17.84 8.06 0.50
C ARG A 289 -18.39 7.19 -0.63
N GLN A 290 -18.99 7.79 -1.66
CA GLN A 290 -19.48 7.04 -2.82
C GLN A 290 -18.34 6.32 -3.55
N THR A 291 -17.21 7.00 -3.74
CA THR A 291 -16.02 6.41 -4.34
C THR A 291 -15.51 5.22 -3.52
N ALA A 292 -15.43 5.34 -2.21
CA ALA A 292 -15.00 4.25 -1.33
C ALA A 292 -15.94 3.04 -1.40
N LEU A 293 -17.26 3.26 -1.40
CA LEU A 293 -18.26 2.19 -1.54
C LEU A 293 -18.16 1.49 -2.89
N PHE A 294 -17.97 2.24 -3.97
CA PHE A 294 -17.74 1.66 -5.29
C PHE A 294 -16.47 0.80 -5.33
N LEU A 295 -15.35 1.31 -4.83
CA LEU A 295 -14.09 0.57 -4.81
C LEU A 295 -14.19 -0.72 -3.96
N ASP A 296 -14.97 -0.71 -2.89
CA ASP A 296 -15.23 -1.90 -2.08
C ASP A 296 -16.05 -2.97 -2.83
N ARG A 297 -17.12 -2.56 -3.53
CA ARG A 297 -17.89 -3.45 -4.42
C ARG A 297 -17.01 -4.02 -5.52
N LEU A 298 -16.18 -3.18 -6.14
CA LEU A 298 -15.28 -3.59 -7.21
C LEU A 298 -14.25 -4.62 -6.74
N ARG A 299 -13.63 -4.39 -5.57
CA ARG A 299 -12.71 -5.36 -4.93
C ARG A 299 -13.41 -6.66 -4.57
N THR A 300 -14.67 -6.61 -4.14
CA THR A 300 -15.47 -7.79 -3.85
C THR A 300 -15.73 -8.60 -5.12
N SER A 301 -16.10 -7.94 -6.21
CA SER A 301 -16.24 -8.55 -7.54
C SER A 301 -14.93 -9.21 -8.00
N ALA A 302 -13.79 -8.52 -7.85
CA ALA A 302 -12.48 -9.08 -8.17
C ALA A 302 -12.12 -10.32 -7.33
N ARG A 303 -12.45 -10.32 -6.03
CA ARG A 303 -12.19 -11.45 -5.12
C ARG A 303 -13.04 -12.68 -5.42
N ALA A 304 -14.27 -12.50 -5.93
CA ALA A 304 -15.14 -13.61 -6.28
C ALA A 304 -14.52 -14.55 -7.35
N GLY A 305 -13.58 -14.05 -8.17
CA GLY A 305 -12.81 -14.86 -9.12
C GLY A 305 -11.67 -15.66 -8.51
N ILE A 306 -11.16 -15.25 -7.34
CA ILE A 306 -10.01 -15.87 -6.67
C ILE A 306 -10.51 -17.00 -5.75
N MET A 307 -11.15 -18.02 -6.32
CA MET A 307 -11.36 -19.28 -5.60
C MET A 307 -10.00 -20.01 -5.48
N PRO A 308 -9.65 -20.59 -4.32
CA PRO A 308 -8.35 -21.23 -4.14
C PRO A 308 -8.28 -22.52 -4.97
N ALA A 309 -7.79 -22.41 -6.20
CA ALA A 309 -7.28 -23.55 -6.94
C ALA A 309 -6.14 -24.17 -6.12
N GLY A 310 -6.23 -25.49 -5.90
CA GLY A 310 -5.35 -26.26 -5.03
C GLY A 310 -3.85 -26.03 -5.27
N ARG A 311 -3.07 -26.34 -4.24
CA ARG A 311 -1.60 -26.27 -4.15
C ARG A 311 -0.92 -26.47 -5.50
N GLY A 312 -0.41 -25.38 -6.07
CA GLY A 312 0.39 -25.34 -7.29
C GLY A 312 1.40 -24.20 -7.20
N THR A 313 2.67 -24.57 -7.30
CA THR A 313 3.91 -23.79 -7.21
C THR A 313 3.94 -22.46 -8.00
N GLY A 314 4.59 -21.44 -7.42
CA GLY A 314 5.16 -20.27 -8.12
C GLY A 314 4.26 -19.03 -8.31
N LEU A 315 3.01 -19.20 -8.73
CA LEU A 315 2.14 -18.07 -9.14
C LEU A 315 1.29 -17.45 -8.02
N GLN A 316 1.24 -18.06 -6.83
CA GLN A 316 0.51 -17.52 -5.68
C GLN A 316 1.11 -16.22 -5.13
N PHE A 317 2.39 -15.96 -5.37
CA PHE A 317 3.04 -14.69 -5.00
C PHE A 317 2.64 -13.51 -5.90
N PHE A 318 2.21 -13.77 -7.14
CA PHE A 318 1.91 -12.75 -8.15
C PHE A 318 0.59 -12.02 -7.91
N LEU A 319 -0.36 -12.64 -7.19
CA LEU A 319 -1.70 -12.12 -6.96
C LEU A 319 -1.94 -11.74 -5.50
N GLN A 320 -0.95 -11.11 -4.84
CA GLN A 320 -1.26 -10.35 -3.64
C GLN A 320 -2.24 -9.23 -3.99
N LYS A 321 -3.30 -9.14 -3.16
CA LYS A 321 -4.45 -8.23 -3.22
C LYS A 321 -4.21 -7.02 -4.14
N PRO A 322 -5.12 -6.70 -5.10
CA PRO A 322 -5.14 -5.34 -5.64
C PRO A 322 -5.35 -4.41 -4.44
N PHE A 323 -4.32 -3.60 -4.14
CA PHE A 323 -4.19 -2.67 -3.01
C PHE A 323 -5.26 -2.78 -1.92
#